data_AF-A0A260A6K7-F1
#
_entry.id   AF-A0A260A6K7-F1
#
_cell.length_a   1.000
_cell.length_b   1.000
_cell.length_c   1.000
_cell.angle_alpha   90.00
_cell.angle_beta   90.00
_cell.angle_gamma   90.00
#
_symmetry.space_group_name_H-M   'P 1'
#
loop_
_entity.id
_entity.type
_entity.pdbx_description
1 polymer ?
#
loop_
_entity_poly.entity_id
_entity_poly.type
_entity_poly.pdbx_seq_one_letter_code
_entity_poly.pdbx_strand_id
1 'polypeptide(L)'
;MTTTATTPNAAPSEAPSADETGADDTQVTPEPTDSSDPQDSADETAGKSPGAEAARYRTKLRAAEAERDTLAATVDTLQRAEVARLAGAILAQGSDLLELGGHELADALAEDGMVDPQRVTELAKELQLSRPGLSKHGLGATHQNFGQVAVGPASFRGGSKASWGAVLKGR
;
A
#
# COMPACT_ATOMS: atom_id res chain seq x y z
N MET A 1 -39.80 -14.22 55.83
CA MET A 1 -38.52 -13.84 56.45
C MET A 1 -38.37 -12.33 56.31
N THR A 2 -38.47 -11.60 57.41
CA THR A 2 -38.03 -10.20 57.62
C THR A 2 -36.49 -10.15 57.52
N THR A 3 -35.75 -9.14 57.02
CA THR A 3 -35.74 -7.68 57.29
C THR A 3 -34.94 -6.92 56.22
N THR A 4 -35.24 -5.62 56.07
CA THR A 4 -34.53 -4.51 55.38
C THR A 4 -33.17 -4.11 55.97
N ALA A 5 -32.26 -3.51 55.16
CA ALA A 5 -31.35 -2.35 55.47
C ALA A 5 -30.25 -2.23 54.37
N THR A 6 -30.13 -1.14 53.59
CA THR A 6 -29.60 0.22 53.87
C THR A 6 -28.07 0.35 53.77
N THR A 7 -27.60 0.89 52.64
CA THR A 7 -26.29 1.54 52.33
C THR A 7 -26.12 2.82 53.16
N PRO A 8 -24.92 3.21 53.68
CA PRO A 8 -23.84 3.90 52.93
C PRO A 8 -22.42 3.49 53.42
N ASN A 9 -21.26 3.92 52.91
CA ASN A 9 -20.75 5.29 52.86
C ASN A 9 -19.24 5.25 52.51
N ALA A 10 -18.78 6.21 51.68
CA ALA A 10 -17.47 6.91 51.66
C ALA A 10 -16.14 6.09 51.66
N ALA A 11 -15.07 6.46 50.96
CA ALA A 11 -14.70 7.64 50.17
C ALA A 11 -13.31 7.33 49.51
N PRO A 12 -12.89 8.11 48.49
CA PRO A 12 -11.67 7.88 47.70
C PRO A 12 -10.40 8.24 48.49
N SER A 13 -9.32 7.50 48.30
CA SER A 13 -8.01 7.89 48.85
C SER A 13 -7.27 8.77 47.85
N GLU A 14 -7.32 10.07 48.13
CA GLU A 14 -6.55 11.16 47.54
C GLU A 14 -5.05 11.02 47.89
N ALA A 15 -4.18 11.45 46.96
CA ALA A 15 -2.75 11.69 47.21
C ALA A 15 -2.56 12.87 48.19
N PRO A 16 -1.36 13.06 48.77
CA PRO A 16 -0.60 14.26 48.38
C PRO A 16 0.94 14.17 48.47
N SER A 17 1.56 15.22 47.88
CA SER A 17 2.92 15.77 48.03
C SER A 17 4.08 15.02 47.36
N ALA A 18 4.76 15.55 46.32
CA ALA A 18 5.40 16.87 46.08
C ALA A 18 6.75 17.05 46.78
N ASP A 19 7.83 17.00 45.99
CA ASP A 19 9.07 17.82 46.04
C ASP A 19 9.86 17.47 44.75
N GLU A 20 9.77 18.24 43.65
CA GLU A 20 10.53 19.44 43.26
C GLU A 20 12.07 19.35 43.28
N THR A 21 12.67 20.00 42.26
CA THR A 21 14.11 20.16 41.92
C THR A 21 14.64 19.13 40.91
N GLY A 22 15.01 19.44 39.67
CA GLY A 22 15.16 20.69 38.94
C GLY A 22 16.17 20.43 37.81
N ALA A 23 15.77 20.59 36.55
CA ALA A 23 16.65 20.76 35.41
C ALA A 23 15.82 21.28 34.24
N ASP A 24 15.82 22.60 34.14
CA ASP A 24 15.48 23.39 32.97
C ASP A 24 16.27 22.87 31.75
N ASP A 25 15.58 22.25 30.79
CA ASP A 25 16.08 22.05 29.44
C ASP A 25 15.05 22.66 28.49
N THR A 26 15.14 23.99 28.36
CA THR A 26 14.49 24.75 27.30
C THR A 26 15.08 24.30 25.97
N GLN A 27 14.54 23.21 25.41
CA GLN A 27 14.82 22.80 24.06
C GLN A 27 14.11 23.77 23.11
N VAL A 28 14.84 24.79 22.68
CA VAL A 28 14.47 25.70 21.60
C VAL A 28 14.16 24.86 20.36
N THR A 29 12.88 24.68 20.09
CA THR A 29 12.39 24.19 18.81
C THR A 29 12.72 25.26 17.77
N PRO A 30 13.50 24.98 16.72
CA PRO A 30 13.62 25.92 15.62
C PRO A 30 12.25 26.03 14.95
N GLU A 31 11.70 27.25 14.92
CA GLU A 31 10.58 27.59 14.05
C GLU A 31 10.87 27.08 12.62
N PRO A 32 9.93 26.42 11.95
CA PRO A 32 10.03 26.28 10.51
C PRO A 32 10.00 27.68 9.89
N THR A 33 11.20 28.13 9.52
CA THR A 33 11.41 29.30 8.68
C THR A 33 10.72 29.03 7.34
N ASP A 34 9.83 29.94 6.99
CA ASP A 34 9.44 30.24 5.61
C ASP A 34 8.62 29.15 4.88
N SER A 35 7.35 28.99 5.31
CA SER A 35 6.31 28.78 4.29
C SER A 35 6.20 30.06 3.49
N SER A 36 6.98 30.14 2.42
CA SER A 36 6.69 31.01 1.30
C SER A 36 5.39 30.54 0.66
N ASP A 37 4.27 30.88 1.32
CA ASP A 37 3.01 31.12 0.63
C ASP A 37 3.37 32.01 -0.58
N PRO A 38 2.98 31.70 -1.82
CA PRO A 38 3.21 32.61 -2.92
C PRO A 38 2.53 33.91 -2.53
N GLN A 39 3.33 34.87 -2.07
CA GLN A 39 2.88 36.22 -1.82
C GLN A 39 2.12 36.62 -3.08
N ASP A 40 0.80 36.80 -2.93
CA ASP A 40 -0.05 37.51 -3.87
C ASP A 40 0.34 38.99 -3.81
N SER A 41 1.64 39.27 -3.98
CA SER A 41 2.22 40.57 -4.31
C SER A 41 2.05 40.77 -5.81
N ALA A 42 0.80 40.64 -6.28
CA ALA A 42 0.38 41.11 -7.59
C ALA A 42 -0.46 42.37 -7.40
N ASP A 43 0.27 43.41 -7.03
CA ASP A 43 0.02 44.78 -7.47
C ASP A 43 -1.23 45.44 -6.86
N GLU A 44 -1.00 46.27 -5.83
CA GLU A 44 -1.91 47.32 -5.36
C GLU A 44 -2.26 48.35 -6.47
N THR A 45 -1.81 48.14 -7.71
CA THR A 45 -2.14 48.94 -8.89
C THR A 45 -2.88 48.20 -10.00
N ALA A 46 -3.42 47.00 -9.76
CA ALA A 46 -4.27 46.29 -10.72
C ALA A 46 -5.63 47.00 -10.89
N GLY A 47 -5.62 48.12 -11.61
CA GLY A 47 -6.77 48.94 -11.89
C GLY A 47 -7.87 48.15 -12.57
N LYS A 48 -9.01 47.99 -11.88
CA LYS A 48 -10.39 48.27 -12.35
C LYS A 48 -10.69 47.99 -13.84
N SER A 49 -10.19 46.89 -14.40
CA SER A 49 -10.56 46.43 -15.75
C SER A 49 -11.21 45.05 -15.66
N PRO A 50 -12.47 44.88 -16.12
CA PRO A 50 -13.18 43.61 -16.05
C PRO A 50 -12.44 42.42 -16.72
N GLY A 51 -11.52 42.70 -17.65
CA GLY A 51 -10.73 41.68 -18.34
C GLY A 51 -9.63 41.04 -17.48
N ALA A 52 -9.05 41.79 -16.54
CA ALA A 52 -7.98 41.28 -15.68
C ALA A 52 -8.51 40.25 -14.66
N GLU A 53 -9.67 40.51 -14.06
CA GLU A 53 -10.33 39.56 -13.15
C GLU A 53 -10.75 38.28 -13.88
N ALA A 54 -11.37 38.40 -15.06
CA ALA A 54 -11.75 37.25 -15.86
C ALA A 54 -10.54 36.39 -16.28
N ALA A 55 -9.38 37.00 -16.57
CA ALA A 55 -8.15 36.28 -16.84
C ALA A 55 -7.64 35.52 -15.60
N ARG A 56 -7.63 36.17 -14.43
CA ARG A 56 -7.24 35.54 -13.15
C ARG A 56 -8.12 34.32 -12.84
N TYR A 57 -9.45 34.43 -12.99
CA TYR A 57 -10.36 33.31 -12.73
C TYR A 57 -10.16 32.13 -13.69
N ARG A 58 -9.87 32.38 -14.97
CA ARG A 58 -9.56 31.30 -15.92
C ARG A 58 -8.27 30.57 -15.56
N THR A 59 -7.27 31.30 -15.09
CA THR A 59 -6.02 30.68 -14.62
C THR A 59 -6.27 29.83 -13.38
N LYS A 60 -7.00 30.35 -12.39
CA LYS A 60 -7.37 29.61 -11.18
C LYS A 60 -8.19 28.36 -11.49
N LEU A 61 -9.13 28.44 -12.43
CA LEU A 61 -9.94 27.28 -12.85
C LEU A 61 -9.05 26.17 -13.43
N ARG A 62 -8.16 26.50 -14.37
CA ARG A 62 -7.27 25.49 -14.99
C ARG A 62 -6.29 24.90 -13.99
N ALA A 63 -5.80 25.70 -13.05
CA ALA A 63 -4.95 25.21 -11.96
C ALA A 63 -5.71 24.18 -11.11
N ALA A 64 -6.94 24.49 -10.70
CA ALA A 64 -7.78 23.58 -9.93
C ALA A 64 -8.13 22.29 -10.70
N GLU A 65 -8.40 22.37 -12.00
CA GLU A 65 -8.64 21.19 -12.86
C GLU A 65 -7.38 20.31 -12.93
N ALA A 66 -6.20 20.91 -13.10
CA ALA A 66 -4.94 20.17 -13.13
C ALA A 66 -4.61 19.50 -11.78
N GLU A 67 -4.89 20.17 -10.67
CA GLU A 67 -4.75 19.61 -9.33
C GLU A 67 -5.70 18.42 -9.12
N ARG A 68 -6.97 18.57 -9.52
CA ARG A 68 -7.96 17.48 -9.48
C ARG A 68 -7.50 16.28 -10.28
N ASP A 69 -7.02 16.49 -11.50
CA ASP A 69 -6.58 15.40 -12.37
C ASP A 69 -5.34 14.69 -11.80
N THR A 70 -4.44 15.44 -11.16
CA THR A 70 -3.28 14.88 -10.45
C THR A 70 -3.70 14.02 -9.25
N LEU A 71 -4.67 14.50 -8.47
CA LEU A 71 -5.23 13.73 -7.35
C LEU A 71 -5.97 12.49 -7.83
N ALA A 72 -6.75 12.59 -8.89
CA ALA A 72 -7.46 11.46 -9.49
C ALA A 72 -6.48 10.37 -9.96
N ALA A 73 -5.38 10.76 -10.62
CA ALA A 73 -4.32 9.83 -10.99
C ALA A 73 -3.66 9.17 -9.76
N THR A 74 -3.40 9.95 -8.70
CA THR A 74 -2.82 9.42 -7.46
C THR A 74 -3.77 8.41 -6.81
N VAL A 75 -5.07 8.72 -6.73
CA VAL A 75 -6.07 7.82 -6.18
C VAL A 75 -6.19 6.52 -6.98
N ASP A 76 -6.20 6.59 -8.32
CA ASP A 76 -6.20 5.40 -9.18
C ASP A 76 -4.99 4.50 -8.89
N THR A 77 -3.78 5.07 -8.74
CA THR A 77 -2.59 4.28 -8.38
C THR A 77 -2.72 3.60 -7.02
N LEU A 78 -3.28 4.28 -6.01
CA LEU A 78 -3.48 3.73 -4.67
C LEU A 78 -4.54 2.63 -4.67
N GLN A 79 -5.65 2.83 -5.39
CA GLN A 79 -6.70 1.83 -5.54
C GLN A 79 -6.16 0.57 -6.23
N ARG A 80 -5.41 0.70 -7.32
CA ARG A 80 -4.75 -0.44 -7.99
C ARG A 80 -3.79 -1.18 -7.06
N ALA A 81 -2.99 -0.44 -6.29
CA ALA A 81 -2.07 -1.02 -5.32
C ALA A 81 -2.81 -1.81 -4.23
N GLU A 82 -3.94 -1.27 -3.73
CA GLU A 82 -4.76 -1.93 -2.72
C GLU A 82 -5.48 -3.18 -3.27
N VAL A 83 -6.02 -3.10 -4.49
CA VAL A 83 -6.56 -4.28 -5.18
C VAL A 83 -5.50 -5.37 -5.32
N ALA A 84 -4.29 -5.02 -5.76
CA ALA A 84 -3.19 -5.97 -5.88
C ALA A 84 -2.79 -6.56 -4.51
N ARG A 85 -2.80 -5.75 -3.44
CA ARG A 85 -2.51 -6.22 -2.08
C ARG A 85 -3.53 -7.26 -1.61
N LEU A 86 -4.81 -6.99 -1.82
CA LEU A 86 -5.92 -7.88 -1.44
C LEU A 86 -5.93 -9.16 -2.28
N ALA A 87 -5.80 -9.03 -3.59
CA ALA A 87 -5.74 -10.16 -4.52
C ALA A 87 -4.51 -11.06 -4.26
N GLY A 88 -3.39 -10.48 -3.82
CA GLY A 88 -2.16 -11.19 -3.44
C GLY A 88 -2.29 -12.10 -2.20
N ALA A 89 -3.45 -12.11 -1.53
CA ALA A 89 -3.79 -13.13 -0.56
C ALA A 89 -4.07 -14.50 -1.24
N ILE A 90 -4.61 -14.49 -2.46
CA ILE A 90 -5.05 -15.68 -3.21
C ILE A 90 -4.12 -15.96 -4.40
N LEU A 91 -3.78 -14.91 -5.15
CA LEU A 91 -2.93 -14.98 -6.34
C LEU A 91 -1.46 -14.83 -5.96
N ALA A 92 -0.58 -15.46 -6.75
CA ALA A 92 0.86 -15.32 -6.58
C ALA A 92 1.30 -13.87 -6.84
N GLN A 93 0.72 -13.25 -7.86
CA GLN A 93 0.88 -11.84 -8.19
C GLN A 93 -0.50 -11.19 -8.23
N GLY A 94 -0.76 -10.25 -7.32
CA GLY A 94 -2.08 -9.64 -7.18
C GLY A 94 -2.47 -8.73 -8.35
N SER A 95 -1.50 -8.17 -9.07
CA SER A 95 -1.78 -7.34 -10.25
C SER A 95 -2.37 -8.12 -11.43
N ASP A 96 -2.16 -9.46 -11.45
CA ASP A 96 -2.73 -10.36 -12.46
C ASP A 96 -4.27 -10.29 -12.49
N LEU A 97 -4.91 -9.89 -11.39
CA LEU A 97 -6.36 -9.70 -11.36
C LEU A 97 -6.84 -8.70 -12.42
N LEU A 98 -6.13 -7.59 -12.57
CA LEU A 98 -6.45 -6.54 -13.55
C LEU A 98 -5.77 -6.79 -14.89
N GLU A 99 -4.52 -7.24 -14.89
CA GLU A 99 -3.73 -7.42 -16.13
C GLU A 99 -4.16 -8.64 -16.95
N LEU A 100 -4.53 -9.74 -16.28
CA LEU A 100 -4.84 -11.04 -16.90
C LEU A 100 -6.27 -11.51 -16.66
N GLY A 101 -6.92 -11.03 -15.60
CA GLY A 101 -8.30 -11.38 -15.26
C GLY A 101 -9.34 -10.74 -16.17
N GLY A 102 -8.98 -9.71 -16.93
CA GLY A 102 -9.92 -8.96 -17.78
C GLY A 102 -10.93 -8.14 -16.98
N HIS A 103 -10.67 -7.91 -15.69
CA HIS A 103 -11.46 -7.04 -14.82
C HIS A 103 -10.89 -5.63 -14.86
N GLU A 104 -11.79 -4.65 -14.87
CA GLU A 104 -11.41 -3.24 -14.74
C GLU A 104 -11.37 -2.84 -13.26
N LEU A 105 -10.67 -1.74 -12.95
CA LEU A 105 -10.61 -1.23 -11.57
C LEU A 105 -12.01 -1.00 -11.00
N ALA A 106 -12.94 -0.51 -11.82
CA ALA A 106 -14.33 -0.25 -11.45
C ALA A 106 -15.07 -1.51 -10.96
N ASP A 107 -14.69 -2.71 -11.40
CA ASP A 107 -15.31 -3.96 -10.96
C ASP A 107 -14.91 -4.33 -9.52
N ALA A 108 -13.86 -3.71 -8.97
CA ALA A 108 -13.37 -3.93 -7.62
C ALA A 108 -13.73 -2.81 -6.64
N LEU A 109 -14.39 -1.74 -7.11
CA LEU A 109 -14.78 -0.61 -6.27
C LEU A 109 -16.22 -0.77 -5.74
N ALA A 110 -16.44 -0.23 -4.55
CA ALA A 110 -17.77 0.02 -3.99
C ALA A 110 -18.37 1.33 -4.53
N GLU A 111 -19.62 1.60 -4.19
CA GLU A 111 -20.35 2.80 -4.63
C GLU A 111 -19.73 4.12 -4.14
N ASP A 112 -18.95 4.07 -3.05
CA ASP A 112 -18.20 5.20 -2.48
C ASP A 112 -16.86 5.45 -3.19
N GLY A 113 -16.49 4.62 -4.17
CA GLY A 113 -15.21 4.67 -4.87
C GLY A 113 -14.05 4.07 -4.07
N MET A 114 -14.29 3.42 -2.94
CA MET A 114 -13.27 2.67 -2.21
C MET A 114 -13.17 1.24 -2.74
N VAL A 115 -12.03 0.60 -2.53
CA VAL A 115 -11.85 -0.81 -2.92
C VAL A 115 -12.70 -1.70 -2.03
N ASP A 116 -13.55 -2.54 -2.62
CA ASP A 116 -14.35 -3.53 -1.90
C ASP A 116 -13.54 -4.84 -1.71
N PRO A 117 -13.10 -5.17 -0.48
CA PRO A 117 -12.31 -6.36 -0.24
C PRO A 117 -13.04 -7.67 -0.54
N GLN A 118 -14.37 -7.70 -0.40
CA GLN A 118 -15.14 -8.92 -0.62
C GLN A 118 -15.19 -9.22 -2.11
N ARG A 119 -15.49 -8.19 -2.90
CA ARG A 119 -15.53 -8.28 -4.36
C ARG A 119 -14.17 -8.63 -4.96
N VAL A 120 -13.08 -8.01 -4.49
CA VAL A 120 -11.72 -8.40 -4.91
C VAL A 120 -11.43 -9.86 -4.61
N THR A 121 -11.85 -10.35 -3.44
CA THR A 121 -11.65 -11.75 -3.03
C THR A 121 -12.44 -12.71 -3.92
N GLU A 122 -13.66 -12.36 -4.30
CA GLU A 122 -14.50 -13.14 -5.21
C GLU A 122 -13.88 -13.24 -6.61
N LEU A 123 -13.53 -12.09 -7.21
CA LEU A 123 -12.88 -12.03 -8.52
C LEU A 123 -11.55 -12.79 -8.53
N ALA A 124 -10.74 -12.67 -7.47
CA ALA A 124 -9.49 -13.40 -7.35
C ALA A 124 -9.70 -14.93 -7.27
N LYS A 125 -10.77 -15.40 -6.62
CA LYS A 125 -11.13 -16.82 -6.60
C LYS A 125 -11.61 -17.30 -7.96
N GLU A 126 -12.42 -16.52 -8.67
CA GLU A 126 -12.86 -16.85 -10.02
C GLU A 126 -11.68 -16.97 -11.00
N LEU A 127 -10.73 -16.04 -10.92
CA LEU A 127 -9.50 -16.09 -11.70
C LEU A 127 -8.64 -17.30 -11.30
N GLN A 128 -8.54 -17.61 -10.00
CA GLN A 128 -7.85 -18.80 -9.52
C GLN A 128 -8.46 -20.09 -10.09
N LEU A 129 -9.78 -20.19 -10.16
CA LEU A 129 -10.47 -21.38 -10.67
C LEU A 129 -10.28 -21.54 -12.19
N SER A 130 -10.33 -20.45 -12.94
CA SER A 130 -10.09 -20.47 -14.38
C SER A 130 -8.61 -20.69 -14.74
N ARG A 131 -7.69 -20.18 -13.90
CA ARG A 131 -6.24 -20.21 -14.11
C ARG A 131 -5.51 -20.65 -12.84
N PRO A 132 -5.53 -21.95 -12.50
CA PRO A 132 -4.96 -22.45 -11.24
C PRO A 132 -3.45 -22.19 -11.09
N GLY A 133 -2.73 -22.01 -12.21
CA GLY A 133 -1.30 -21.68 -12.19
C GLY A 133 -0.97 -20.27 -11.65
N LEU A 134 -1.95 -19.36 -11.57
CA LEU A 134 -1.78 -18.01 -10.99
C LEU A 134 -1.96 -17.98 -9.47
N SER A 135 -2.34 -19.11 -8.87
CA SER A 135 -2.55 -19.20 -7.43
C SER A 135 -1.25 -19.06 -6.64
N LYS A 136 -1.32 -18.40 -5.48
CA LYS A 136 -0.19 -18.26 -4.55
C LYS A 136 0.33 -19.61 -4.06
N HIS A 137 -0.60 -20.53 -3.86
CA HIS A 137 -0.34 -21.93 -3.54
C HIS A 137 -0.41 -22.76 -4.82
N GLY A 138 0.40 -22.39 -5.83
CA GLY A 138 0.47 -23.07 -7.13
C GLY A 138 0.50 -24.60 -7.01
N LEU A 139 0.21 -25.29 -8.11
CA LEU A 139 0.13 -26.76 -8.22
C LEU A 139 1.41 -27.49 -7.71
N GLY A 140 1.59 -27.56 -6.39
CA GLY A 140 2.75 -28.13 -5.73
C GLY A 140 4.04 -27.31 -5.89
N ALA A 141 4.91 -27.36 -4.88
CA ALA A 141 6.31 -27.00 -5.05
C ALA A 141 6.97 -28.01 -6.00
N THR A 142 6.79 -27.84 -7.30
CA THR A 142 7.23 -28.75 -8.36
C THR A 142 8.75 -28.89 -8.47
N HIS A 143 9.50 -28.14 -7.67
CA HIS A 143 10.95 -28.01 -7.80
C HIS A 143 11.74 -28.27 -6.50
N GLN A 144 11.12 -28.74 -5.41
CA GLN A 144 11.85 -28.99 -4.15
C GLN A 144 13.08 -29.89 -4.34
N ASN A 145 13.10 -30.72 -5.40
CA ASN A 145 14.22 -31.59 -5.75
C ASN A 145 14.73 -31.41 -7.19
N PHE A 146 14.42 -30.30 -7.88
CA PHE A 146 14.90 -30.11 -9.25
C PHE A 146 16.40 -29.86 -9.25
N GLY A 147 17.17 -30.73 -9.91
CA GLY A 147 18.65 -30.68 -9.91
C GLY A 147 19.32 -31.37 -8.73
N GLN A 148 18.56 -31.85 -7.73
CA GLN A 148 19.09 -32.77 -6.72
C GLN A 148 19.01 -34.19 -7.26
N VAL A 149 20.05 -34.60 -7.99
CA VAL A 149 20.33 -36.03 -8.17
C VAL A 149 20.50 -36.58 -6.76
N ALA A 150 19.62 -37.48 -6.33
CA ALA A 150 19.83 -38.22 -5.09
C ALA A 150 21.15 -38.96 -5.23
N VAL A 151 22.23 -38.38 -4.71
CA VAL A 151 23.52 -39.05 -4.57
C VAL A 151 23.30 -40.06 -3.46
N GLY A 152 22.71 -41.21 -3.82
CA GLY A 152 22.83 -42.42 -3.02
C GLY A 152 24.31 -42.70 -2.76
N PRO A 153 24.67 -43.35 -1.64
CA PRO A 153 26.06 -43.54 -1.25
C PRO A 153 26.85 -44.14 -2.40
N ALA A 154 27.88 -43.40 -2.84
CA ALA A 154 28.68 -43.67 -4.01
C ALA A 154 29.32 -45.07 -3.92
N SER A 155 28.74 -46.04 -4.60
CA SER A 155 29.46 -47.23 -5.04
C SER A 155 30.17 -46.87 -6.34
N PHE A 156 31.37 -46.32 -6.21
CA PHE A 156 32.30 -46.15 -7.32
C PHE A 156 32.51 -47.50 -8.02
N ARG A 157 31.99 -47.64 -9.24
CA ARG A 157 32.48 -48.63 -10.20
C ARG A 157 32.64 -47.95 -11.55
N GLY A 158 33.90 -47.84 -11.98
CA GLY A 158 34.34 -47.05 -13.12
C GLY A 158 33.76 -47.48 -14.47
N GLY A 159 33.69 -46.51 -15.37
CA GLY A 159 33.36 -46.67 -16.79
C GLY A 159 33.37 -45.30 -17.46
N SER A 160 34.11 -45.15 -18.55
CA SER A 160 34.67 -43.91 -19.08
C SER A 160 33.74 -43.05 -19.96
N LYS A 161 33.87 -41.72 -19.79
CA LYS A 161 34.09 -40.65 -20.80
C LYS A 161 33.10 -40.47 -21.97
N ALA A 162 32.22 -39.48 -21.82
CA ALA A 162 31.97 -38.44 -22.82
C ALA A 162 31.41 -37.20 -22.10
N SER A 163 32.20 -36.12 -21.99
CA SER A 163 31.69 -34.82 -21.53
C SER A 163 31.71 -33.84 -22.69
N TRP A 164 30.74 -32.92 -22.72
CA TRP A 164 30.62 -31.88 -23.75
C TRP A 164 31.90 -31.04 -23.92
N GLY A 165 32.74 -30.94 -22.89
CA GLY A 165 34.06 -30.31 -22.97
C GLY A 165 35.06 -31.02 -23.90
N ALA A 166 34.90 -32.33 -24.13
CA ALA A 166 35.72 -33.08 -25.09
C ALA A 166 35.35 -32.78 -26.55
N VAL A 167 34.10 -32.37 -26.80
CA VAL A 167 33.60 -32.04 -28.16
C VAL A 167 34.03 -30.63 -28.58
N LEU A 168 34.15 -29.69 -27.65
CA LEU A 168 34.45 -28.29 -27.95
C LEU A 168 35.95 -27.97 -28.13
N LYS A 169 36.86 -28.89 -27.76
CA LYS A 169 38.32 -28.64 -27.76
C LYS A 169 39.08 -29.29 -28.92
N GLY A 170 38.37 -29.91 -29.87
CA GLY A 170 38.94 -30.61 -31.02
C GLY A 170 38.76 -29.85 -32.34
N ARG A 171 39.33 -28.64 -32.47
CA ARG A 171 39.51 -27.98 -33.76
C ARG A 171 40.90 -27.37 -33.85
#